data_AF-A0A369QAJ4-F1
#
_entry.id   AF-A0A369QAJ4-F1
#
_cell.length_a   1.000
_cell.length_b   1.000
_cell.length_c   1.000
_cell.angle_alpha   90.00
_cell.angle_beta   90.00
_cell.angle_gamma   90.00
#
_symmetry.space_group_name_H-M   'P 1'
#
loop_
_entity.id
_entity.type
_entity.pdbx_description
1 polymer ?
#
loop_
_entity_poly.entity_id
_entity_poly.type
_entity_poly.pdbx_seq_one_letter_code
_entity_poly.pdbx_strand_id
1 'polypeptide(L)' 'MVIEHNLDVIKTADHVLDLGPGGGVRGGEVVAQGTPEKVSKVEGSYTGGYLIPMLERAKATAY' A
#
# COMPACT_ATOMS: atom_id res chain seq x y z
N MET A 1 -8.47 -8.63 9.05
CA MET A 1 -7.40 -8.97 8.08
C MET A 1 -8.06 -9.42 6.79
N VAL A 2 -7.67 -8.82 5.67
CA VAL A 2 -8.24 -9.08 4.33
C VAL A 2 -7.11 -9.09 3.30
N ILE A 3 -7.33 -9.76 2.16
CA ILE A 3 -6.45 -9.67 0.99
C ILE A 3 -7.18 -8.83 -0.05
N GLU A 4 -6.60 -7.70 -0.43
CA GLU A 4 -7.24 -6.73 -1.33
C GLU A 4 -6.21 -6.09 -2.26
N HIS A 5 -6.71 -5.64 -3.40
CA HIS A 5 -6.00 -4.87 -4.42
C HIS A 5 -6.68 -3.51 -4.65
N ASN A 6 -7.89 -3.32 -4.12
CA ASN A 6 -8.60 -2.05 -4.22
C ASN A 6 -7.98 -0.99 -3.29
N LEU A 7 -7.37 0.02 -3.88
CA LEU A 7 -6.69 1.11 -3.17
C LEU A 7 -7.63 1.93 -2.27
N ASP A 8 -8.93 1.99 -2.57
CA ASP A 8 -9.90 2.69 -1.71
C ASP A 8 -10.11 1.97 -0.39
N VAL A 9 -9.91 0.65 -0.35
CA VAL A 9 -9.93 -0.15 0.88
C VAL A 9 -8.57 -0.06 1.57
N ILE A 10 -7.47 -0.17 0.81
CA ILE A 10 -6.12 -0.20 1.37
C ILE A 10 -5.77 1.13 2.05
N LYS A 11 -6.16 2.27 1.46
CA LYS A 11 -5.84 3.60 2.03
C LYS A 11 -6.49 3.88 3.39
N THR A 12 -7.53 3.15 3.75
CA THR A 12 -8.25 3.32 5.03
C THR A 12 -7.84 2.29 6.09
N ALA A 13 -6.97 1.33 5.74
CA ALA A 13 -6.51 0.31 6.66
C ALA A 13 -5.57 0.89 7.73
N ASP A 14 -5.69 0.40 8.96
CA ASP A 14 -4.75 0.75 10.03
C ASP A 14 -3.34 0.20 9.78
N HIS A 15 -3.26 -0.94 9.09
CA HIS A 15 -2.02 -1.62 8.78
C HIS A 15 -2.12 -2.36 7.44
N VAL A 16 -1.03 -2.30 6.66
CA VAL A 16 -0.86 -2.91 5.35
C VAL A 16 0.39 -3.80 5.39
N LEU A 17 0.26 -5.00 4.85
CA LEU A 17 1.38 -5.90 4.53
C LEU A 17 1.45 -6.02 3.01
N ASP A 18 2.54 -5.53 2.42
CA ASP A 18 2.76 -5.59 0.98
C ASP A 18 3.70 -6.74 0.63
N LEU A 19 3.23 -7.61 -0.27
CA LEU A 19 3.95 -8.81 -0.69
C LEU A 19 4.41 -8.67 -2.14
N GLY A 20 5.63 -9.12 -2.41
CA GLY A 20 6.22 -9.00 -3.74
C GLY A 20 7.64 -9.57 -3.76
N PRO A 21 8.54 -9.03 -4.61
CA PRO A 21 8.33 -7.92 -5.56
C PRO A 21 7.51 -8.31 -6.81
N GLY A 22 7.36 -9.60 -7.11
CA GLY A 22 6.51 -10.09 -8.21
C GLY A 22 5.49 -11.14 -7.75
N GLY A 23 4.79 -11.73 -8.71
CA GLY A 23 3.92 -12.89 -8.47
C GLY A 23 4.64 -14.22 -8.66
N GLY A 24 4.09 -15.29 -8.07
CA GLY A 24 4.61 -16.65 -8.21
C GLY A 24 6.01 -16.81 -7.64
N VAL A 25 6.93 -17.40 -8.41
CA VAL A 25 8.32 -17.67 -7.98
C VAL A 25 9.17 -16.41 -7.75
N ARG A 26 8.70 -15.24 -8.20
CA ARG A 26 9.36 -13.94 -7.99
C ARG A 26 8.75 -13.15 -6.83
N GLY A 27 7.85 -13.77 -6.06
CA GLY A 27 7.16 -13.18 -4.93
C GLY A 27 7.43 -13.93 -3.63
N GLY A 28 6.60 -13.65 -2.63
CA GLY A 28 6.62 -14.35 -1.34
C GLY A 28 7.45 -13.65 -0.27
N GLU A 29 7.97 -12.46 -0.55
CA GLU A 29 8.68 -11.65 0.42
C GLU A 29 7.81 -10.48 0.91
N VAL A 30 8.03 -10.08 2.16
CA VAL A 30 7.44 -8.84 2.69
C VAL A 30 8.27 -7.67 2.20
N VAL A 31 7.70 -6.88 1.30
CA VAL A 31 8.37 -5.73 0.67
C VAL A 31 8.19 -4.47 1.53
N ALA A 32 7.01 -4.31 2.13
CA ALA A 32 6.70 -3.21 3.04
C ALA A 32 5.67 -3.63 4.09
N GLN A 33 5.70 -2.97 5.24
CA GLN A 33 4.70 -3.12 6.29
C GLN A 33 4.52 -1.83 7.09
N GLY A 34 3.30 -1.58 7.57
CA GLY A 34 2.97 -0.41 8.40
C GLY A 34 1.65 0.24 7.99
N THR A 35 1.46 1.51 8.36
CA THR A 35 0.29 2.28 7.89
C THR A 35 0.40 2.55 6.38
N PRO A 36 -0.70 2.88 5.68
CA PRO A 36 -0.67 3.25 4.27
C PRO A 36 0.37 4.34 3.94
N GLU A 37 0.55 5.33 4.82
CA GLU A 37 1.55 6.41 4.64
C GLU A 37 3.00 5.96 4.87
N LYS A 38 3.22 4.88 5.61
CA LYS A 38 4.55 4.28 5.76
C LYS A 38 4.88 3.43 4.55
N VAL A 39 3.93 2.60 4.09
CA VAL A 39 4.08 1.77 2.90
C VAL A 39 4.29 2.62 1.65
N SER A 40 3.59 3.76 1.53
CA SER A 40 3.75 4.68 0.38
C SER A 40 5.14 5.32 0.25
N LYS A 41 5.98 5.23 1.29
CA LYS A 41 7.36 5.75 1.28
C LYS A 41 8.41 4.70 0.94
N VAL A 42 8.00 3.45 0.73
CA VAL A 42 8.92 2.34 0.41
C VAL A 42 9.07 2.24 -1.11
N GLU A 43 10.24 2.57 -1.63
CA GLU A 43 10.52 2.59 -3.08
C GLU A 43 10.29 1.23 -3.76
N GLY A 44 10.55 0.11 -3.06
CA GLY A 44 10.32 -1.23 -3.59
C GLY A 44 8.84 -1.68 -3.63
N SER A 45 7.93 -0.92 -3.03
CA SER A 45 6.52 -1.29 -2.91
C SER A 45 5.70 -0.77 -4.09
N TYR A 46 5.25 -1.69 -4.95
CA TYR A 46 4.31 -1.33 -6.03
C TYR A 46 3.02 -0.73 -5.45
N THR A 47 2.46 -1.36 -4.42
CA THR A 47 1.28 -0.86 -3.71
C THR A 47 1.51 0.54 -3.15
N GLY A 48 2.68 0.77 -2.54
CA GLY A 48 3.10 2.06 -2.01
C GLY A 48 3.10 3.16 -3.07
N GLY A 49 3.67 2.90 -4.24
CA GLY A 49 3.68 3.85 -5.36
C GLY A 49 2.28 4.27 -5.80
N TYR A 50 1.32 3.34 -5.82
CA TYR A 50 -0.07 3.65 -6.17
C TYR A 50 -0.87 4.30 -5.03
N LEU A 51 -0.45 4.13 -3.78
CA LEU A 51 -1.09 4.77 -2.62
C LEU A 51 -0.83 6.27 -2.54
N ILE A 52 0.31 6.76 -3.04
CA ILE A 52 0.69 8.18 -2.99
C ILE A 52 -0.44 9.11 -3.45
N PRO A 53 -0.95 9.02 -4.71
CA PRO A 53 -1.99 9.94 -5.18
C PRO A 53 -3.32 9.77 -4.44
N MET A 54 -3.61 8.57 -3.92
CA MET A 54 -4.84 8.32 -3.15
C MET A 54 -4.81 9.03 -1.79
N LEU A 55 -3.66 8.99 -1.12
CA LEU A 55 -3.46 9.63 0.18
C LEU A 55 -3.43 11.15 0.07
N GLU A 56 -2.82 11.69 -0.99
CA GLU A 56 -2.85 13.14 -1.27
C GLU A 56 -4.28 13.64 -1.49
N ARG A 57 -5.08 12.90 -2.27
CA ARG A 57 -6.48 13.24 -2.51
C ARG A 57 -7.32 13.19 -1.24
N ALA A 58 -7.11 12.19 -0.39
CA ALA A 58 -7.83 12.05 0.88
C ALA A 58 -7.54 13.22 1.84
N LYS A 59 -6.29 13.71 1.87
CA LYS A 59 -5.90 14.90 2.65
C LYS A 59 -6.56 16.16 2.13
N ALA A 60 -6.64 16.33 0.81
CA ALA A 60 -7.24 17.51 0.19
C ALA A 60 -8.76 17.63 0.46
N THR A 61 -9.45 16.50 0.67
CA THR A 61 -10.90 16.48 1.00
C THR A 61 -11.21 16.58 2.49
N ALA A 62 -10.20 16.54 3.36
CA ALA A 62 -10.36 16.60 4.82
C ALA A 62 -10.42 18.04 5.37
N TYR A 63 -10.43 19.05 4.48
CA TYR A 63 -10.44 20.48 4.76
C TYR A 63 -11.52 21.16 3.91
#